data_AF-A0A0F9BEQ7-F1
#
_entry.id   AF-A0A0F9BEQ7-F1
#
_cell.length_a   1.000
_cell.length_b   1.000
_cell.length_c   1.000
_cell.angle_alpha   90.00
_cell.angle_beta   90.00
_cell.angle_gamma   90.00
#
_symmetry.space_group_name_H-M   'P 1'
#
loop_
_entity.id
_entity.type
_entity.pdbx_description
1 polymer ?
#
loop_
_entity_poly.entity_id
_entity_poly.type
_entity_poly.pdbx_seq_one_letter_code
_entity_poly.pdbx_strand_id
1 'polypeptide(L)'
;DTRPFPFFPNNVDLWSDGENYSRGHWLNGRASSRSLASVVSEICNRAGVEHFDTSQLFGFVRGYAVTEVSEARAALQPLMLRYGFDAIERNGVLQFRMRDGFDAVSIRQDMLVTSPDLDGLTEQLREAEAEVSGRVRLRFIQADADFDAISEEAVLADEATHAVSGTELNMALTRGEGRQVAERWLTEARVAREALRLALPPSQMAIGAGDVIELPGEGAEGPGRYRIDRVEQAGALLIEATRIEPEVYDPAPLEEELASLRPFAPPLPVFPLFMDLPLMRGDEVPHAPHLAITAAHWPGSVAAYRGAVDANYALNAIVPGRSIMGTTRSPLYAARSGVLDAGPVLEVKLTSGSLESVSKEALLNGANLAAIGDGSADNWELFQFQEAQLIAPLTYWLKGRLRGQAGSDGLMPEVWPAGSSFVLMNGTPQQVELSPHLRRVAQNYRIGPARRPVDDPSYVHQVQAFDGNGLRPFSPCHLRAKTEPTGDIAFRWVRRTRIDGDAWEGPEVPLGEE
;
A
#
# COMPACT_ATOMS: atom_id res chain seq x y z
N ASP A 1 29.72 2.72 2.68
CA ASP A 1 28.68 1.89 3.29
C ASP A 1 28.12 0.97 2.20
N THR A 2 27.93 -0.31 2.49
CA THR A 2 27.49 -1.34 1.52
C THR A 2 25.98 -1.61 1.55
N ARG A 3 25.22 -0.92 2.41
CA ARG A 3 23.75 -1.10 2.49
C ARG A 3 23.07 -0.67 1.19
N PRO A 4 22.12 -1.47 0.65
CA PRO A 4 21.47 -1.17 -0.61
C PRO A 4 20.47 -0.01 -0.45
N PHE A 5 20.53 0.94 -1.38
CA PHE A 5 19.51 1.98 -1.55
C PHE A 5 18.42 1.46 -2.52
N PRO A 6 17.12 1.82 -2.35
CA PRO A 6 16.54 2.71 -1.34
C PRO A 6 16.28 2.04 0.02
N PHE A 7 16.56 0.73 0.19
CA PHE A 7 16.25 0.02 1.43
C PHE A 7 16.86 0.69 2.66
N PHE A 8 18.15 1.02 2.65
CA PHE A 8 18.71 2.01 3.57
C PHE A 8 18.56 3.40 2.90
N PRO A 9 17.94 4.40 3.56
CA PRO A 9 17.63 4.47 5.00
C PRO A 9 16.32 3.82 5.47
N ASN A 10 15.39 3.57 4.56
CA ASN A 10 13.96 3.47 4.84
C ASN A 10 13.48 2.25 5.66
N ASN A 11 14.19 1.12 5.65
CA ASN A 11 13.81 -0.07 6.40
C ASN A 11 14.26 0.03 7.88
N VAL A 12 13.56 0.88 8.63
CA VAL A 12 13.85 1.16 10.05
C VAL A 12 13.68 -0.05 10.98
N ASP A 13 12.86 -1.04 10.59
CA ASP A 13 12.75 -2.34 11.29
C ASP A 13 14.08 -3.12 11.30
N LEU A 14 14.96 -2.85 10.33
CA LEU A 14 16.28 -3.48 10.19
C LEU A 14 17.45 -2.54 10.58
N TRP A 15 17.26 -1.22 10.51
CA TRP A 15 18.32 -0.22 10.69
C TRP A 15 17.90 0.93 11.62
N SER A 16 18.45 0.93 12.83
CA SER A 16 18.20 1.96 13.86
C SER A 16 18.85 3.32 13.60
N ASP A 17 19.57 3.50 12.48
CA ASP A 17 20.24 4.75 12.10
C ASP A 17 19.63 5.43 10.87
N GLY A 18 18.53 4.89 10.31
CA GLY A 18 17.88 5.42 9.10
C GLY A 18 17.53 6.92 9.18
N GLU A 19 17.00 7.38 10.31
CA GLU A 19 16.64 8.79 10.56
C GLU A 19 17.82 9.76 10.39
N ASN A 20 19.04 9.29 10.69
CA ASN A 20 20.26 10.10 10.61
C ASN A 20 20.77 10.28 9.16
N TYR A 21 20.24 9.54 8.18
CA TYR A 21 20.68 9.61 6.78
C TYR A 21 20.53 11.02 6.19
N SER A 22 19.41 11.70 6.48
CA SER A 22 19.12 13.08 6.04
C SER A 22 20.30 14.02 6.27
N ARG A 23 20.91 13.99 7.47
CA ARG A 23 22.02 14.87 7.88
C ARG A 23 23.40 14.19 7.89
N GLY A 24 23.48 12.90 7.59
CA GLY A 24 24.69 12.09 7.73
C GLY A 24 25.55 11.97 6.48
N HIS A 25 26.80 11.52 6.67
CA HIS A 25 27.85 11.45 5.63
C HIS A 25 27.67 10.33 4.57
N TRP A 26 26.51 9.66 4.54
CA TRP A 26 26.25 8.57 3.61
C TRP A 26 25.94 9.09 2.20
N LEU A 27 26.53 8.44 1.20
CA LEU A 27 26.40 8.78 -0.23
C LEU A 27 25.57 7.78 -1.04
N ASN A 28 25.09 6.71 -0.39
CA ASN A 28 24.16 5.74 -0.94
C ASN A 28 22.91 6.49 -1.47
N GLY A 29 22.45 6.20 -2.69
CA GLY A 29 21.38 6.95 -3.37
C GLY A 29 21.78 8.35 -3.89
N ARG A 30 22.45 9.15 -3.05
CA ARG A 30 22.86 10.53 -3.36
C ARG A 30 23.88 10.63 -4.50
N ALA A 31 24.81 9.67 -4.59
CA ALA A 31 25.93 9.70 -5.54
C ALA A 31 25.55 9.64 -7.03
N SER A 32 24.31 9.25 -7.37
CA SER A 32 23.79 9.23 -8.75
C SER A 32 23.11 10.54 -9.19
N SER A 33 22.96 11.50 -8.29
CA SER A 33 22.33 12.80 -8.57
C SER A 33 23.29 13.77 -9.27
N ARG A 34 22.76 14.82 -9.91
CA ARG A 34 23.57 15.81 -10.65
C ARG A 34 23.43 17.23 -10.08
N SER A 35 24.41 18.09 -10.34
CA SER A 35 24.26 19.52 -10.08
C SER A 35 23.32 20.16 -11.10
N LEU A 36 22.56 21.16 -10.65
CA LEU A 36 21.65 21.93 -11.51
C LEU A 36 22.38 22.53 -12.72
N ALA A 37 23.55 23.15 -12.49
CA ALA A 37 24.43 23.67 -13.52
C ALA A 37 24.77 22.64 -14.61
N SER A 38 25.03 21.38 -14.24
CA SER A 38 25.33 20.30 -15.20
C SER A 38 24.12 19.91 -16.06
N VAL A 39 22.91 19.94 -15.49
CA VAL A 39 21.68 19.59 -16.24
C VAL A 39 21.29 20.72 -17.19
N VAL A 40 21.33 21.98 -16.73
CA VAL A 40 21.07 23.16 -17.59
C VAL A 40 22.11 23.27 -18.70
N SER A 41 23.40 23.09 -18.38
CA SER A 41 24.47 23.03 -19.40
C SER A 41 24.20 21.99 -20.47
N GLU A 42 23.71 20.81 -20.12
CA GLU A 42 23.41 19.77 -21.10
C GLU A 42 22.23 20.13 -22.00
N ILE A 43 21.19 20.78 -21.46
CA ILE A 43 20.05 21.27 -22.26
C ILE A 43 20.51 22.34 -23.26
N CYS A 44 21.34 23.30 -22.82
CA CYS A 44 21.91 24.33 -23.69
C CYS A 44 22.79 23.74 -24.82
N ASN A 45 23.68 22.79 -24.49
CA ASN A 45 24.51 22.11 -25.48
C ASN A 45 23.66 21.31 -26.48
N ARG A 46 22.64 20.57 -26.02
CA ARG A 46 21.70 19.83 -26.89
C ARG A 46 20.89 20.75 -27.81
N ALA A 47 20.66 22.00 -27.38
CA ALA A 47 19.97 23.04 -28.15
C ALA A 47 20.88 23.80 -29.13
N GLY A 48 22.19 23.56 -29.13
CA GLY A 48 23.16 24.31 -29.95
C GLY A 48 23.45 25.73 -29.43
N VAL A 49 23.17 26.03 -28.16
CA VAL A 49 23.55 27.31 -27.54
C VAL A 49 25.04 27.23 -27.15
N GLU A 50 25.89 27.95 -27.87
CA GLU A 50 27.34 27.96 -27.63
C GLU A 50 27.76 28.90 -26.48
N HIS A 51 27.02 30.01 -26.29
CA HIS A 51 27.40 31.10 -25.40
C HIS A 51 26.45 31.18 -24.20
N PHE A 52 26.74 30.40 -23.15
CA PHE A 52 25.99 30.40 -21.90
C PHE A 52 26.90 30.30 -20.68
N ASP A 53 26.40 30.70 -19.51
CA ASP A 53 27.08 30.54 -18.23
C ASP A 53 26.11 29.98 -17.17
N THR A 54 26.48 28.87 -16.53
CA THR A 54 25.75 28.27 -15.39
C THR A 54 26.56 28.30 -14.09
N SER A 55 27.62 29.11 -14.00
CA SER A 55 28.49 29.22 -12.82
C SER A 55 27.75 29.65 -11.55
N GLN A 56 26.62 30.33 -11.70
CA GLN A 56 25.77 30.86 -10.64
C GLN A 56 24.48 30.03 -10.44
N LEU A 57 24.46 28.76 -10.85
CA LEU A 57 23.37 27.82 -10.57
C LEU A 57 23.72 26.82 -9.46
N PHE A 58 23.04 26.95 -8.33
CA PHE A 58 23.23 26.12 -7.15
C PHE A 58 21.99 25.24 -6.93
N GLY A 59 22.14 23.92 -7.01
CA GLY A 59 21.02 23.00 -6.84
C GLY A 59 21.39 21.54 -7.08
N PHE A 60 20.58 20.64 -6.52
CA PHE A 60 20.78 19.18 -6.51
C PHE A 60 19.61 18.51 -7.22
N VAL A 61 19.86 17.86 -8.36
CA VAL A 61 18.86 17.20 -9.20
C VAL A 61 18.94 15.69 -8.98
N ARG A 62 18.00 15.14 -8.20
CA ARG A 62 17.88 13.70 -7.91
C ARG A 62 17.47 12.91 -9.16
N GLY A 63 16.47 13.41 -9.88
CA GLY A 63 16.02 12.87 -11.15
C GLY A 63 15.16 13.89 -11.89
N TYR A 64 15.34 13.96 -13.21
CA TYR A 64 14.54 14.78 -14.12
C TYR A 64 14.36 14.02 -15.43
N ALA A 65 13.13 13.97 -15.96
CA ALA A 65 12.78 13.23 -17.16
C ALA A 65 12.16 14.15 -18.23
N VAL A 66 12.78 14.20 -19.40
CA VAL A 66 12.21 14.76 -20.63
C VAL A 66 11.76 13.59 -21.49
N THR A 67 10.46 13.26 -21.41
CA THR A 67 9.86 12.11 -22.11
C THR A 67 9.47 12.40 -23.56
N GLU A 68 9.32 13.68 -23.92
CA GLU A 68 8.82 14.13 -25.21
C GLU A 68 9.83 15.04 -25.92
N VAL A 69 9.94 14.90 -27.24
CA VAL A 69 10.75 15.79 -28.08
C VAL A 69 10.11 17.17 -28.05
N SER A 70 10.80 18.11 -27.39
CA SER A 70 10.26 19.41 -27.00
C SER A 70 11.34 20.48 -27.05
N GLU A 71 10.93 21.75 -27.14
CA GLU A 71 11.83 22.90 -27.16
C GLU A 71 12.70 22.98 -25.91
N ALA A 72 13.95 23.44 -26.05
CA ALA A 72 14.89 23.56 -24.93
C ALA A 72 14.33 24.43 -23.78
N ARG A 73 13.52 25.46 -24.11
CA ARG A 73 12.79 26.27 -23.13
C ARG A 73 11.82 25.43 -22.28
N ALA A 74 11.12 24.47 -22.87
CA ALA A 74 10.19 23.59 -22.16
C ALA A 74 10.94 22.59 -21.26
N ALA A 75 12.16 22.19 -21.63
CA ALA A 75 13.05 21.39 -20.77
C ALA A 75 13.68 22.21 -19.61
N LEU A 76 13.85 23.52 -19.78
CA LEU A 76 14.34 24.40 -18.72
C LEU A 76 13.24 24.80 -17.73
N GLN A 77 11.99 24.98 -18.18
CA GLN A 77 10.91 25.52 -17.36
C GLN A 77 10.67 24.75 -16.04
N PRO A 78 10.63 23.40 -15.98
CA PRO A 78 10.48 22.67 -14.71
C PRO A 78 11.63 22.91 -13.73
N LEU A 79 12.85 23.08 -14.24
CA LEU A 79 14.03 23.37 -13.42
C LEU A 79 13.98 24.81 -12.90
N MET A 80 13.64 25.78 -13.76
CA MET A 80 13.47 27.19 -13.38
C MET A 80 12.41 27.34 -12.29
N LEU A 81 11.27 26.68 -12.45
CA LEU A 81 10.19 26.62 -11.47
C LEU A 81 10.63 25.92 -10.17
N ARG A 82 11.30 24.77 -10.23
CA ARG A 82 11.77 24.03 -9.04
C ARG A 82 12.77 24.83 -8.21
N TYR A 83 13.82 25.35 -8.83
CA TYR A 83 14.94 25.93 -8.11
C TYR A 83 14.82 27.44 -7.92
N GLY A 84 14.10 28.16 -8.78
CA GLY A 84 13.99 29.62 -8.72
C GLY A 84 15.25 30.28 -9.29
N PHE A 85 15.48 30.10 -10.59
CA PHE A 85 16.57 30.77 -11.31
C PHE A 85 16.04 31.39 -12.60
N ASP A 86 16.69 32.48 -13.03
CA ASP A 86 16.39 33.18 -14.27
C ASP A 86 17.44 32.90 -15.34
N ALA A 87 17.02 33.06 -16.60
CA ALA A 87 17.83 32.87 -17.80
C ALA A 87 17.92 34.20 -18.55
N ILE A 88 19.05 34.88 -18.39
CA ILE A 88 19.23 36.30 -18.69
C ILE A 88 20.26 36.45 -19.81
N GLU A 89 19.93 37.15 -20.89
CA GLU A 89 20.93 37.53 -21.90
C GLU A 89 21.72 38.74 -21.41
N ARG A 90 23.06 38.63 -21.37
CA ARG A 90 23.97 39.76 -21.14
C ARG A 90 25.18 39.69 -22.07
N ASN A 91 25.35 40.70 -22.91
CA ASN A 91 26.50 40.89 -23.81
C ASN A 91 26.76 39.70 -24.76
N GLY A 92 25.70 39.03 -25.23
CA GLY A 92 25.75 37.87 -26.10
C GLY A 92 25.88 36.52 -25.37
N VAL A 93 25.82 36.51 -24.03
CA VAL A 93 25.90 35.29 -23.20
C VAL A 93 24.59 35.07 -22.45
N LEU A 94 24.03 33.87 -22.53
CA LEU A 94 22.89 33.45 -21.73
C LEU A 94 23.35 33.03 -20.32
N GLN A 95 23.28 33.96 -19.38
CA GLN A 95 23.62 33.73 -17.98
C GLN A 95 22.45 33.11 -17.23
N PHE A 96 22.71 32.05 -16.49
CA PHE A 96 21.74 31.43 -15.58
C PHE A 96 22.14 31.71 -14.13
N ARG A 97 21.27 32.40 -13.40
CA ARG A 97 21.54 32.90 -12.04
C ARG A 97 20.37 32.56 -11.11
N MET A 98 20.66 32.06 -9.91
CA MET A 98 19.64 31.89 -8.87
C MET A 98 18.97 33.23 -8.54
N ARG A 99 17.70 33.19 -8.16
CA ARG A 99 16.99 34.32 -7.55
C ARG A 99 17.32 34.37 -6.06
N ASP A 100 17.60 35.56 -5.55
CA ASP A 100 17.95 35.77 -4.14
C ASP A 100 17.45 37.12 -3.56
N GLY A 101 17.14 38.12 -4.38
CA GLY A 101 16.66 39.44 -3.92
C GLY A 101 17.77 40.36 -3.38
N PHE A 102 19.03 39.99 -3.52
CA PHE A 102 20.20 40.75 -3.02
C PHE A 102 20.74 41.74 -4.07
N ASP A 103 21.84 42.44 -3.70
CA ASP A 103 22.56 43.42 -4.53
C ASP A 103 21.69 44.49 -5.22
N ALA A 104 20.57 44.85 -4.58
CA ALA A 104 19.57 45.75 -5.14
C ALA A 104 20.12 47.16 -5.40
N VAL A 105 19.98 47.64 -6.64
CA VAL A 105 20.44 48.96 -7.05
C VAL A 105 19.44 50.02 -6.59
N SER A 106 19.87 50.93 -5.71
CA SER A 106 19.01 52.00 -5.19
C SER A 106 18.68 53.03 -6.28
N ILE A 107 17.39 53.10 -6.65
CA ILE A 107 16.86 54.05 -7.64
C ILE A 107 16.18 55.20 -6.91
N ARG A 108 16.74 56.41 -7.05
CA ARG A 108 16.13 57.63 -6.54
C ARG A 108 15.21 58.26 -7.59
N GLN A 109 14.18 58.98 -7.14
CA GLN A 109 13.24 59.69 -8.01
C GLN A 109 13.90 60.70 -8.97
N ASP A 110 15.04 61.28 -8.58
CA ASP A 110 15.82 62.21 -9.43
C ASP A 110 16.71 61.53 -10.49
N MET A 111 16.74 60.19 -10.52
CA MET A 111 17.37 59.39 -11.57
C MET A 111 16.39 58.95 -12.67
N LEU A 112 15.08 59.16 -12.46
CA LEU A 112 14.03 58.76 -13.39
C LEU A 112 13.88 59.78 -14.54
N VAL A 113 13.37 59.31 -15.67
CA VAL A 113 12.98 60.17 -16.81
C VAL A 113 11.50 60.00 -17.16
N THR A 114 10.88 61.06 -17.66
CA THR A 114 9.52 61.00 -18.21
C THR A 114 9.50 60.24 -19.54
N SER A 115 8.64 59.23 -19.67
CA SER A 115 8.36 58.53 -20.93
C SER A 115 6.96 58.92 -21.44
N PRO A 116 6.69 58.98 -22.76
CA PRO A 116 5.32 59.06 -23.27
C PRO A 116 4.50 57.78 -23.00
N ASP A 117 5.18 56.66 -22.67
CA ASP A 117 4.57 55.34 -22.41
C ASP A 117 4.31 55.06 -20.91
N LEU A 118 4.32 56.11 -20.08
CA LEU A 118 4.08 56.09 -18.63
C LEU A 118 3.23 57.29 -18.20
N ASP A 119 2.22 57.09 -17.35
CA ASP A 119 1.48 58.17 -16.68
C ASP A 119 2.22 58.69 -15.44
N GLY A 120 3.40 59.29 -15.66
CA GLY A 120 4.23 59.91 -14.62
C GLY A 120 5.71 59.51 -14.69
N LEU A 121 6.36 59.39 -13.52
CA LEU A 121 7.73 58.88 -13.38
C LEU A 121 7.78 57.37 -13.05
N THR A 122 6.74 56.87 -12.40
CA THR A 122 6.56 55.47 -12.00
C THR A 122 5.08 55.12 -12.03
N GLU A 123 4.73 53.98 -12.62
CA GLU A 123 3.41 53.36 -12.47
C GLU A 123 3.56 52.16 -11.53
N GLN A 124 2.68 52.02 -10.54
CA GLN A 124 2.59 50.85 -9.69
C GLN A 124 1.22 50.19 -9.86
N LEU A 125 1.22 48.90 -10.18
CA LEU A 125 0.03 48.06 -10.32
C LEU A 125 0.00 47.06 -9.18
N ARG A 126 -1.17 46.89 -8.55
CA ARG A 126 -1.43 45.85 -7.55
C ARG A 126 -2.52 44.92 -8.03
N GLU A 127 -2.21 43.63 -8.17
CA GLU A 127 -3.20 42.61 -8.53
C GLU A 127 -4.28 42.44 -7.45
N ALA A 128 -5.49 42.04 -7.87
CA ALA A 128 -6.64 41.92 -6.99
C ALA A 128 -6.54 40.68 -6.10
N GLU A 129 -6.81 40.83 -4.80
CA GLU A 129 -6.66 39.75 -3.81
C GLU A 129 -7.50 38.50 -4.11
N ALA A 130 -8.62 38.64 -4.83
CA ALA A 130 -9.48 37.53 -5.25
C ALA A 130 -8.89 36.65 -6.37
N GLU A 131 -7.85 37.11 -7.08
CA GLU A 131 -7.17 36.36 -8.14
C GLU A 131 -5.95 35.58 -7.61
N VAL A 132 -5.57 35.84 -6.36
CA VAL A 132 -4.41 35.23 -5.68
C VAL A 132 -4.77 33.84 -5.18
N SER A 133 -4.00 32.83 -5.59
CA SER A 133 -4.25 31.45 -5.15
C SER A 133 -3.66 31.20 -3.76
N GLY A 134 -4.50 31.32 -2.72
CA GLY A 134 -4.16 30.92 -1.35
C GLY A 134 -3.93 29.42 -1.12
N ARG A 135 -3.92 28.61 -2.19
CA ARG A 135 -3.51 27.21 -2.17
C ARG A 135 -2.71 26.82 -3.42
N VAL A 136 -1.41 26.59 -3.22
CA VAL A 136 -0.53 26.00 -4.24
C VAL A 136 -0.43 24.49 -4.00
N ARG A 137 -0.64 23.70 -5.05
CA ARG A 137 -0.43 22.24 -5.06
C ARG A 137 0.62 21.86 -6.10
N LEU A 138 1.62 21.10 -5.66
CA LEU A 138 2.68 20.56 -6.49
C LEU A 138 2.55 19.04 -6.62
N ARG A 139 2.54 18.51 -7.85
CA ARG A 139 2.60 17.08 -8.16
C ARG A 139 3.97 16.69 -8.72
N PHE A 140 4.52 15.58 -8.25
CA PHE A 140 5.88 15.13 -8.58
C PHE A 140 6.05 13.62 -8.29
N ILE A 141 7.19 13.05 -8.67
CA ILE A 141 7.54 11.66 -8.34
C ILE A 141 8.28 11.62 -7.00
N GLN A 142 7.84 10.77 -6.06
CA GLN A 142 8.52 10.66 -4.77
C GLN A 142 9.91 10.00 -4.93
N ALA A 143 10.96 10.79 -4.71
CA ALA A 143 12.32 10.29 -4.62
C ALA A 143 12.52 9.40 -3.38
N ASP A 144 13.59 8.61 -3.41
CA ASP A 144 14.04 7.74 -2.33
C ASP A 144 12.99 6.66 -1.90
N ALA A 145 11.91 6.49 -2.67
CA ALA A 145 10.77 5.59 -2.43
C ALA A 145 10.57 4.57 -3.58
N ASP A 146 9.39 3.96 -3.68
CA ASP A 146 8.95 3.13 -4.83
C ASP A 146 8.62 3.96 -6.11
N PHE A 147 9.03 5.24 -6.17
CA PHE A 147 8.76 6.21 -7.26
C PHE A 147 7.27 6.40 -7.59
N ASP A 148 6.39 6.34 -6.59
CA ASP A 148 4.98 6.73 -6.74
C ASP A 148 4.83 8.23 -7.05
N ALA A 149 3.81 8.58 -7.85
CA ALA A 149 3.45 9.98 -8.12
C ALA A 149 2.60 10.54 -6.98
N ILE A 150 3.12 11.55 -6.27
CA ILE A 150 2.50 12.15 -5.09
C ILE A 150 2.23 13.65 -5.29
N SER A 151 1.54 14.27 -4.34
CA SER A 151 1.39 15.72 -4.29
C SER A 151 1.57 16.28 -2.88
N GLU A 152 2.22 17.44 -2.79
CA GLU A 152 2.26 18.29 -1.60
C GLU A 152 1.47 19.57 -1.86
N GLU A 153 0.95 20.22 -0.81
CA GLU A 153 0.29 21.52 -0.93
C GLU A 153 0.59 22.46 0.23
N ALA A 154 0.64 23.75 -0.09
CA ALA A 154 0.74 24.84 0.87
C ALA A 154 -0.58 25.63 0.88
N VAL A 155 -1.06 25.99 2.06
CA VAL A 155 -2.37 26.65 2.27
C VAL A 155 -2.21 27.77 3.29
N LEU A 156 -2.85 28.92 3.03
CA LEU A 156 -2.91 30.02 3.99
C LEU A 156 -3.94 29.72 5.09
N ALA A 157 -3.62 30.10 6.34
CA ALA A 157 -4.42 29.72 7.51
C ALA A 157 -5.77 30.46 7.66
N ASP A 158 -5.93 31.63 7.04
CA ASP A 158 -7.09 32.50 7.24
C ASP A 158 -8.02 32.59 6.01
N GLU A 159 -7.57 32.11 4.84
CA GLU A 159 -8.37 32.16 3.61
C GLU A 159 -9.17 30.87 3.38
N ALA A 160 -10.48 31.00 3.15
CA ALA A 160 -11.32 29.94 2.59
C ALA A 160 -11.18 29.85 1.05
N THR A 161 -9.96 29.88 0.52
CA THR A 161 -9.72 30.02 -0.93
C THR A 161 -10.16 28.79 -1.71
N HIS A 162 -11.02 28.99 -2.71
CA HIS A 162 -11.47 27.96 -3.65
C HIS A 162 -10.54 27.81 -4.88
N ALA A 163 -9.72 28.81 -5.18
CA ALA A 163 -8.79 28.80 -6.30
C ALA A 163 -7.50 28.03 -5.95
N VAL A 164 -7.35 26.82 -6.50
CA VAL A 164 -6.16 25.98 -6.32
C VAL A 164 -5.28 26.04 -7.56
N SER A 165 -4.07 26.59 -7.43
CA SER A 165 -3.06 26.52 -8.48
C SER A 165 -2.36 25.16 -8.43
N GLY A 166 -2.55 24.33 -9.46
CA GLY A 166 -2.00 22.98 -9.55
C GLY A 166 -0.94 22.87 -10.64
N THR A 167 0.28 22.50 -10.28
CA THR A 167 1.40 22.31 -11.22
C THR A 167 2.01 20.92 -11.06
N GLU A 168 2.45 20.32 -12.17
CA GLU A 168 3.14 19.02 -12.18
C GLU A 168 4.58 19.20 -12.68
N LEU A 169 5.55 18.61 -11.99
CA LEU A 169 6.96 18.60 -12.36
C LEU A 169 7.41 17.17 -12.67
N ASN A 170 8.01 16.95 -13.84
CA ASN A 170 8.59 15.67 -14.27
C ASN A 170 9.93 15.36 -13.57
N MET A 171 9.96 15.55 -12.25
CA MET A 171 11.13 15.46 -11.38
C MET A 171 10.89 14.48 -10.24
N ALA A 172 11.98 13.85 -9.78
CA ALA A 172 12.01 13.11 -8.52
C ALA A 172 12.43 14.08 -7.40
N LEU A 173 11.57 14.24 -6.38
CA LEU A 173 11.80 15.11 -5.20
C LEU A 173 11.40 14.36 -3.92
N THR A 174 11.97 14.72 -2.77
CA THR A 174 11.42 14.26 -1.46
C THR A 174 10.18 15.08 -1.06
N ARG A 175 9.42 14.61 -0.05
CA ARG A 175 8.26 15.34 0.47
C ARG A 175 8.63 16.74 0.98
N GLY A 176 9.71 16.85 1.75
CA GLY A 176 10.25 18.14 2.19
C GLY A 176 10.64 19.05 1.03
N GLU A 177 11.33 18.52 0.01
CA GLU A 177 11.68 19.28 -1.20
C GLU A 177 10.46 19.75 -1.99
N GLY A 178 9.42 18.94 -2.11
CA GLY A 178 8.17 19.31 -2.79
C GLY A 178 7.36 20.35 -2.01
N ARG A 179 7.32 20.21 -0.68
CA ARG A 179 6.61 21.14 0.21
C ARG A 179 7.28 22.50 0.30
N GLN A 180 8.61 22.57 0.38
CA GLN A 180 9.38 23.82 0.29
C GLN A 180 9.05 24.61 -0.99
N VAL A 181 8.85 23.92 -2.12
CA VAL A 181 8.49 24.56 -3.39
C VAL A 181 7.07 25.11 -3.37
N ALA A 182 6.11 24.37 -2.82
CA ALA A 182 4.73 24.84 -2.68
C ALA A 182 4.63 26.04 -1.72
N GLU A 183 5.32 26.00 -0.58
CA GLU A 183 5.38 27.10 0.40
C GLU A 183 6.08 28.33 -0.20
N ARG A 184 7.18 28.15 -0.95
CA ARG A 184 7.83 29.25 -1.67
C ARG A 184 6.93 29.85 -2.74
N TRP A 185 6.36 29.08 -3.66
CA TRP A 185 5.51 29.60 -4.73
C TRP A 185 4.26 30.30 -4.20
N LEU A 186 3.67 29.82 -3.10
CA LEU A 186 2.56 30.50 -2.42
C LEU A 186 2.96 31.89 -1.89
N THR A 187 4.22 32.03 -1.47
CA THR A 187 4.80 33.30 -1.00
C THR A 187 5.20 34.20 -2.17
N GLU A 188 5.90 33.66 -3.18
CA GLU A 188 6.22 34.35 -4.46
C GLU A 188 4.96 34.95 -5.07
N ALA A 189 3.86 34.19 -5.18
CA ALA A 189 2.59 34.66 -5.76
C ALA A 189 1.88 35.75 -4.93
N ARG A 190 2.20 35.91 -3.64
CA ARG A 190 1.66 37.00 -2.80
C ARG A 190 2.53 38.26 -2.82
N VAL A 191 3.83 38.10 -2.97
CA VAL A 191 4.82 39.19 -3.11
C VAL A 191 4.74 39.78 -4.52
N ALA A 192 4.70 38.95 -5.56
CA ALA A 192 4.69 39.33 -6.98
C ALA A 192 3.42 40.08 -7.46
N ARG A 193 2.43 40.30 -6.59
CA ARG A 193 1.21 41.06 -6.90
C ARG A 193 1.47 42.53 -7.19
N GLU A 194 2.63 43.04 -6.77
CA GLU A 194 3.06 44.42 -7.00
C GLU A 194 4.00 44.47 -8.21
N ALA A 195 3.53 45.07 -9.30
CA ALA A 195 4.33 45.34 -10.50
C ALA A 195 4.62 46.84 -10.63
N LEU A 196 5.81 47.16 -11.13
CA LEU A 196 6.36 48.50 -11.25
C LEU A 196 6.80 48.75 -12.69
N ARG A 197 6.37 49.88 -13.27
CA ARG A 197 6.85 50.37 -14.57
C ARG A 197 7.51 51.73 -14.38
N LEU A 198 8.71 51.92 -14.89
CA LEU A 198 9.46 53.19 -14.80
C LEU A 198 10.41 53.35 -15.97
N ALA A 199 10.94 54.57 -16.17
CA ALA A 199 11.94 54.82 -17.21
C ALA A 199 13.25 55.39 -16.64
N LEU A 200 14.37 54.81 -17.05
CA LEU A 200 15.72 55.26 -16.72
C LEU A 200 16.44 55.88 -17.93
N PRO A 201 17.36 56.84 -17.71
CA PRO A 201 18.18 57.42 -18.77
C PRO A 201 19.27 56.45 -19.25
N PRO A 202 19.80 56.61 -20.48
CA PRO A 202 20.92 55.80 -21.01
C PRO A 202 22.20 55.79 -20.17
N SER A 203 22.39 56.73 -19.24
CA SER A 203 23.49 56.68 -18.26
C SER A 203 23.39 55.50 -17.29
N GLN A 204 22.21 54.87 -17.16
CA GLN A 204 21.96 53.70 -16.31
C GLN A 204 21.91 52.38 -17.10
N MET A 205 22.40 52.34 -18.35
CA MET A 205 22.33 51.18 -19.26
C MET A 205 23.08 49.91 -18.79
N ALA A 206 23.78 49.97 -17.65
CA ALA A 206 24.27 48.78 -16.96
C ALA A 206 23.14 47.93 -16.33
N ILE A 207 22.04 48.59 -15.93
CA ILE A 207 20.86 47.97 -15.32
C ILE A 207 20.00 47.31 -16.42
N GLY A 208 19.51 46.11 -16.17
CA GLY A 208 18.73 45.33 -17.13
C GLY A 208 17.92 44.19 -16.50
N ALA A 209 17.36 43.33 -17.35
CA ALA A 209 16.56 42.17 -16.92
C ALA A 209 17.35 41.24 -15.97
N GLY A 210 16.67 40.75 -14.94
CA GLY A 210 17.23 39.92 -13.87
C GLY A 210 17.96 40.69 -12.77
N ASP A 211 18.21 42.00 -12.91
CA ASP A 211 18.73 42.81 -11.80
C ASP A 211 17.61 43.15 -10.81
N VAL A 212 17.97 43.38 -9.54
CA VAL A 212 17.07 43.90 -8.52
C VAL A 212 17.29 45.41 -8.37
N ILE A 213 16.21 46.18 -8.30
CA ILE A 213 16.21 47.60 -7.97
C ILE A 213 15.47 47.85 -6.65
N GLU A 214 15.92 48.83 -5.88
CA GLU A 214 15.29 49.25 -4.62
C GLU A 214 14.82 50.70 -4.75
N LEU A 215 13.51 50.93 -4.57
CA LEU A 215 12.91 52.26 -4.55
C LEU A 215 12.61 52.70 -3.12
N PRO A 216 12.74 54.00 -2.78
CA PRO A 216 12.30 54.51 -1.48
C PRO A 216 10.78 54.36 -1.34
N GLY A 217 10.32 53.92 -0.17
CA GLY A 217 8.89 53.83 0.15
C GLY A 217 8.26 55.21 0.35
N GLU A 218 6.94 55.30 0.14
CA GLU A 218 6.19 56.54 0.35
C GLU A 218 5.59 56.62 1.76
N GLY A 219 5.69 57.80 2.38
CA GLY A 219 5.03 58.13 3.65
C GLY A 219 5.51 57.31 4.86
N ALA A 220 4.87 56.16 5.08
CA ALA A 220 5.13 55.25 6.20
C ALA A 220 5.61 53.85 5.75
N GLU A 221 5.73 53.62 4.43
CA GLU A 221 6.21 52.36 3.88
C GLU A 221 7.74 52.27 3.87
N GLY A 222 8.27 51.05 3.98
CA GLY A 222 9.70 50.78 3.81
C GLY A 222 10.13 50.81 2.33
N PRO A 223 11.45 50.78 2.05
CA PRO A 223 11.93 50.64 0.67
C PRO A 223 11.43 49.34 0.03
N GLY A 224 10.97 49.42 -1.22
CA GLY A 224 10.45 48.28 -1.98
C GLY A 224 11.46 47.77 -2.98
N ARG A 225 11.66 46.44 -3.04
CA ARG A 225 12.55 45.77 -4.00
C ARG A 225 11.77 45.13 -5.14
N TYR A 226 12.29 45.29 -6.35
CA TYR A 226 11.67 44.78 -7.58
C TYR A 226 12.73 44.14 -8.46
N ARG A 227 12.50 42.90 -8.93
CA ARG A 227 13.32 42.27 -9.99
C ARG A 227 12.83 42.79 -11.33
N ILE A 228 13.74 43.27 -12.16
CA ILE A 228 13.42 43.70 -13.53
C ILE A 228 13.16 42.45 -14.40
N ASP A 229 11.97 42.35 -14.97
CA ASP A 229 11.57 41.23 -15.83
C ASP A 229 11.74 41.55 -17.32
N ARG A 230 11.53 42.82 -17.70
CA ARG A 230 11.72 43.32 -19.06
C ARG A 230 12.35 44.70 -19.06
N VAL A 231 13.23 44.93 -20.03
CA VAL A 231 13.71 46.26 -20.41
C VAL A 231 13.51 46.46 -21.91
N GLU A 232 12.90 47.58 -22.28
CA GLU A 232 12.78 48.04 -23.65
C GLU A 232 13.64 49.29 -23.86
N GLN A 233 14.42 49.32 -24.93
CA GLN A 233 15.46 50.33 -25.17
C GLN A 233 15.06 51.22 -26.34
N ALA A 234 14.37 52.32 -26.05
CA ALA A 234 13.78 53.24 -27.03
C ALA A 234 14.23 54.69 -26.77
N GLY A 235 15.55 54.89 -26.63
CA GLY A 235 16.15 56.19 -26.26
C GLY A 235 16.11 56.47 -24.75
N ALA A 236 15.03 56.07 -24.07
CA ALA A 236 15.02 55.76 -22.65
C ALA A 236 15.05 54.23 -22.44
N LEU A 237 15.31 53.81 -21.20
CA LEU A 237 15.24 52.41 -20.75
C LEU A 237 13.90 52.23 -20.02
N LEU A 238 12.87 51.75 -20.71
CA LEU A 238 11.58 51.43 -20.10
C LEU A 238 11.70 50.08 -19.39
N ILE A 239 11.51 50.08 -18.07
CA ILE A 239 11.64 48.92 -17.19
C ILE A 239 10.24 48.47 -16.76
N GLU A 240 10.00 47.17 -16.83
CA GLU A 240 8.87 46.48 -16.22
C GLU A 240 9.44 45.47 -15.21
N ALA A 241 9.06 45.61 -13.94
CA ALA A 241 9.68 44.91 -12.81
C ALA A 241 8.63 44.41 -11.80
N THR A 242 8.85 43.25 -11.21
CA THR A 242 7.94 42.63 -10.23
C THR A 242 8.57 42.63 -8.85
N ARG A 243 7.77 42.94 -7.82
CA ARG A 243 8.17 42.95 -6.40
C ARG A 243 8.82 41.61 -6.00
N ILE A 244 9.91 41.70 -5.24
CA ILE A 244 10.70 40.55 -4.78
C ILE A 244 11.21 40.79 -3.36
N GLU A 245 11.21 39.75 -2.53
CA GLU A 245 11.69 39.80 -1.14
C GLU A 245 12.71 38.66 -0.91
N PRO A 246 13.91 38.92 -0.36
CA PRO A 246 14.96 37.90 -0.21
C PRO A 246 14.55 36.67 0.60
N GLU A 247 13.80 36.89 1.67
CA GLU A 247 13.37 35.90 2.65
C GLU A 247 12.50 34.79 2.03
N VAL A 248 11.95 35.02 0.82
CA VAL A 248 11.22 34.04 0.03
C VAL A 248 12.13 32.90 -0.46
N TYR A 249 13.43 33.16 -0.64
CA TYR A 249 14.40 32.18 -1.16
C TYR A 249 15.17 31.44 -0.06
N ASP A 250 14.99 31.82 1.21
CA ASP A 250 15.53 31.09 2.36
C ASP A 250 14.80 29.74 2.55
N PRO A 251 15.50 28.60 2.58
CA PRO A 251 14.87 27.29 2.65
C PRO A 251 14.29 27.01 4.04
N ALA A 252 12.96 26.90 4.13
CA ALA A 252 12.26 26.54 5.36
C ALA A 252 12.80 25.22 5.96
N PRO A 253 13.10 25.18 7.28
CA PRO A 253 13.67 24.00 7.95
C PRO A 253 12.59 22.95 8.25
N LEU A 254 12.06 22.32 7.20
CA LEU A 254 11.14 21.19 7.31
C LEU A 254 11.86 19.92 7.76
N GLU A 255 11.17 19.06 8.50
CA GLU A 255 11.66 17.72 8.82
C GLU A 255 11.50 16.80 7.59
N GLU A 256 12.52 16.01 7.26
CA GLU A 256 12.52 15.14 6.08
C GLU A 256 11.99 13.75 6.48
N GLU A 257 10.72 13.46 6.15
CA GLU A 257 10.11 12.15 6.34
C GLU A 257 10.84 11.07 5.52
N LEU A 258 11.19 9.95 6.18
CA LEU A 258 11.67 8.75 5.49
C LEU A 258 10.56 8.17 4.60
N ALA A 259 10.94 7.66 3.43
CA ALA A 259 10.00 7.03 2.54
C ALA A 259 9.58 5.66 3.07
N SER A 260 8.28 5.34 3.04
CA SER A 260 7.85 3.96 3.25
C SER A 260 8.08 3.14 1.97
N LEU A 261 8.73 1.99 2.13
CA LEU A 261 8.90 1.01 1.05
C LEU A 261 7.88 -0.12 1.21
N ARG A 262 7.32 -0.61 0.10
CA ARG A 262 6.42 -1.76 0.13
C ARG A 262 7.18 -3.03 0.56
N PRO A 263 6.74 -3.76 1.61
CA PRO A 263 7.43 -4.97 2.04
C PRO A 263 7.50 -6.03 0.94
N PHE A 264 8.72 -6.45 0.57
CA PHE A 264 8.92 -7.52 -0.39
C PHE A 264 8.57 -8.88 0.24
N ALA A 265 7.36 -9.36 -0.03
CA ALA A 265 6.96 -10.73 0.28
C ALA A 265 7.50 -11.69 -0.83
N PRO A 266 8.43 -12.61 -0.53
CA PRO A 266 8.88 -13.58 -1.51
C PRO A 266 7.72 -14.52 -1.90
N PRO A 267 7.54 -14.85 -3.20
CA PRO A 267 6.49 -15.74 -3.66
C PRO A 267 6.83 -17.20 -3.30
N LEU A 268 6.54 -17.58 -2.06
CA LEU A 268 6.71 -18.93 -1.55
C LEU A 268 5.41 -19.74 -1.74
N PRO A 269 5.48 -21.05 -2.03
CA PRO A 269 4.31 -21.91 -2.07
C PRO A 269 3.51 -21.90 -0.76
N VAL A 270 2.20 -21.95 -0.89
CA VAL A 270 1.26 -22.07 0.24
C VAL A 270 0.99 -23.54 0.56
N PHE A 271 0.39 -23.82 1.72
CA PHE A 271 -0.01 -25.17 2.12
C PHE A 271 -1.54 -25.29 2.18
N PRO A 272 -2.19 -25.80 1.11
CA PRO A 272 -3.63 -26.04 1.06
C PRO A 272 -3.99 -27.48 1.43
N LEU A 273 -5.00 -27.64 2.28
CA LEU A 273 -5.71 -28.90 2.52
C LEU A 273 -7.18 -28.75 2.12
N PHE A 274 -7.65 -29.65 1.26
CA PHE A 274 -9.08 -29.86 1.07
C PHE A 274 -9.62 -30.80 2.15
N MET A 275 -10.86 -30.58 2.55
CA MET A 275 -11.55 -31.33 3.59
C MET A 275 -13.00 -31.56 3.14
N ASP A 276 -13.34 -32.77 2.72
CA ASP A 276 -14.72 -33.17 2.47
C ASP A 276 -15.39 -33.53 3.80
N LEU A 277 -16.08 -32.55 4.37
CA LEU A 277 -16.64 -32.59 5.71
C LEU A 277 -18.15 -32.91 5.69
N PRO A 278 -18.70 -33.50 6.77
CA PRO A 278 -20.15 -33.51 6.96
C PRO A 278 -20.67 -32.08 7.20
N LEU A 279 -21.98 -31.87 7.03
CA LEU A 279 -22.63 -30.59 7.34
C LEU A 279 -22.44 -30.22 8.82
N MET A 280 -21.89 -29.05 9.09
CA MET A 280 -21.63 -28.52 10.43
C MET A 280 -22.75 -27.61 10.93
N ARG A 281 -23.41 -26.90 10.00
CA ARG A 281 -24.48 -25.92 10.25
C ARG A 281 -25.76 -26.21 9.48
N GLY A 282 -25.67 -26.93 8.36
CA GLY A 282 -26.81 -27.29 7.50
C GLY A 282 -27.17 -26.27 6.42
N ASP A 283 -26.60 -25.07 6.44
CA ASP A 283 -26.69 -24.07 5.34
C ASP A 283 -25.58 -24.23 4.27
N GLU A 284 -24.72 -25.23 4.44
CA GLU A 284 -23.58 -25.54 3.57
C GLU A 284 -24.01 -26.40 2.36
N VAL A 285 -23.25 -26.31 1.26
CA VAL A 285 -23.47 -27.10 0.04
C VAL A 285 -23.02 -28.55 0.29
N PRO A 286 -23.90 -29.57 0.36
CA PRO A 286 -23.54 -30.87 0.97
C PRO A 286 -22.51 -31.73 0.24
N HIS A 287 -22.16 -31.39 -1.00
CA HIS A 287 -21.15 -32.10 -1.81
C HIS A 287 -19.90 -31.27 -2.08
N ALA A 288 -19.80 -30.05 -1.53
CA ALA A 288 -18.67 -29.16 -1.76
C ALA A 288 -17.65 -29.24 -0.60
N PRO A 289 -16.38 -29.59 -0.87
CA PRO A 289 -15.37 -29.67 0.17
C PRO A 289 -14.98 -28.27 0.66
N HIS A 290 -14.56 -28.20 1.91
CA HIS A 290 -13.88 -27.03 2.47
C HIS A 290 -12.43 -26.98 2.01
N LEU A 291 -11.88 -25.78 1.83
CA LEU A 291 -10.47 -25.54 1.56
C LEU A 291 -9.89 -24.70 2.71
N ALA A 292 -8.92 -25.28 3.42
CA ALA A 292 -8.09 -24.59 4.41
C ALA A 292 -6.71 -24.30 3.80
N ILE A 293 -6.18 -23.08 4.00
CA ILE A 293 -4.89 -22.68 3.45
C ILE A 293 -4.08 -21.94 4.50
N THR A 294 -2.81 -22.33 4.68
CA THR A 294 -1.86 -21.59 5.52
C THR A 294 -0.54 -21.36 4.79
N ALA A 295 0.28 -20.44 5.31
CA ALA A 295 1.64 -20.19 4.86
C ALA A 295 2.45 -19.54 5.99
N ALA A 296 3.76 -19.80 6.03
CA ALA A 296 4.67 -19.15 6.96
C ALA A 296 4.70 -17.62 6.74
N HIS A 297 4.79 -17.20 5.48
CA HIS A 297 4.60 -15.82 5.03
C HIS A 297 3.31 -15.77 4.20
N TRP A 298 2.34 -14.95 4.61
CA TRP A 298 1.05 -14.86 3.91
C TRP A 298 1.14 -13.88 2.73
N PRO A 299 0.81 -14.27 1.48
CA PRO A 299 0.96 -13.41 0.30
C PRO A 299 -0.13 -12.33 0.14
N GLY A 300 -0.76 -11.91 1.24
CA GLY A 300 -1.92 -11.02 1.27
C GLY A 300 -3.23 -11.73 0.92
N SER A 301 -3.28 -12.45 -0.20
CA SER A 301 -4.40 -13.34 -0.56
C SER A 301 -3.97 -14.47 -1.49
N VAL A 302 -4.72 -15.57 -1.46
CA VAL A 302 -4.46 -16.79 -2.23
C VAL A 302 -5.63 -17.05 -3.17
N ALA A 303 -5.35 -17.37 -4.44
CA ALA A 303 -6.35 -17.80 -5.41
C ALA A 303 -6.27 -19.32 -5.57
N ALA A 304 -7.43 -19.97 -5.62
CA ALA A 304 -7.58 -21.36 -6.01
C ALA A 304 -8.28 -21.41 -7.38
N TYR A 305 -7.64 -22.07 -8.34
CA TYR A 305 -8.16 -22.31 -9.68
C TYR A 305 -8.49 -23.79 -9.86
N ARG A 306 -9.51 -24.10 -10.66
CA ARG A 306 -9.98 -25.46 -11.00
C ARG A 306 -9.90 -25.70 -12.50
N GLY A 307 -9.45 -26.87 -12.92
CA GLY A 307 -9.45 -27.35 -14.30
C GLY A 307 -9.85 -28.82 -14.37
N ALA A 308 -10.54 -29.23 -15.45
CA ALA A 308 -10.85 -30.64 -15.69
C ALA A 308 -9.58 -31.45 -16.09
N VAL A 309 -8.56 -30.75 -16.59
CA VAL A 309 -7.21 -31.22 -16.91
C VAL A 309 -6.20 -30.20 -16.36
N ASP A 310 -4.88 -30.46 -16.44
CA ASP A 310 -3.84 -29.46 -16.11
C ASP A 310 -3.68 -28.40 -17.22
N ALA A 311 -4.80 -27.78 -17.60
CA ALA A 311 -4.91 -26.69 -18.57
C ALA A 311 -6.27 -25.97 -18.41
N ASN A 312 -6.40 -24.77 -18.98
CA ASN A 312 -7.65 -24.00 -19.01
C ASN A 312 -8.27 -23.76 -17.62
N TYR A 313 -7.41 -23.43 -16.65
CA TYR A 313 -7.76 -23.16 -15.26
C TYR A 313 -8.70 -21.96 -15.11
N ALA A 314 -9.89 -22.20 -14.56
CA ALA A 314 -10.84 -21.16 -14.17
C ALA A 314 -10.66 -20.80 -12.69
N LEU A 315 -10.81 -19.52 -12.33
CA LEU A 315 -10.81 -19.10 -10.93
C LEU A 315 -12.01 -19.72 -10.20
N ASN A 316 -11.78 -20.26 -9.01
CA ASN A 316 -12.77 -21.05 -8.26
C ASN A 316 -12.98 -20.53 -6.83
N ALA A 317 -11.94 -19.98 -6.18
CA ALA A 317 -12.07 -19.23 -4.93
C ALA A 317 -10.92 -18.23 -4.73
N ILE A 318 -11.14 -17.20 -3.92
CA ILE A 318 -10.08 -16.33 -3.38
C ILE A 318 -10.17 -16.36 -1.86
N VAL A 319 -9.08 -16.76 -1.21
CA VAL A 319 -8.96 -16.86 0.26
C VAL A 319 -8.15 -15.65 0.75
N PRO A 320 -8.76 -14.70 1.50
CA PRO A 320 -8.08 -13.48 1.94
C PRO A 320 -7.24 -13.67 3.22
N GLY A 321 -7.58 -14.65 4.06
CA GLY A 321 -6.91 -14.90 5.35
C GLY A 321 -6.46 -16.35 5.50
N ARG A 322 -5.34 -16.57 6.18
CA ARG A 322 -4.82 -17.91 6.48
C ARG A 322 -5.68 -18.63 7.51
N SER A 323 -6.02 -19.88 7.23
CA SER A 323 -6.65 -20.79 8.19
C SER A 323 -5.68 -21.10 9.34
N ILE A 324 -6.23 -21.29 10.55
CA ILE A 324 -5.46 -21.72 11.71
C ILE A 324 -5.29 -23.24 11.60
N MET A 325 -4.08 -23.66 11.23
CA MET A 325 -3.72 -25.05 10.90
C MET A 325 -2.47 -25.48 11.68
N GLY A 326 -2.34 -26.77 11.94
CA GLY A 326 -1.22 -27.35 12.68
C GLY A 326 -1.08 -28.87 12.53
N THR A 327 -0.19 -29.43 13.33
CA THR A 327 0.07 -30.88 13.43
C THR A 327 0.03 -31.34 14.88
N THR A 328 -0.55 -32.52 15.14
CA THR A 328 -0.52 -33.14 16.47
C THR A 328 0.91 -33.55 16.85
N ARG A 329 1.19 -33.58 18.16
CA ARG A 329 2.47 -34.01 18.76
C ARG A 329 2.27 -35.16 19.74
N SER A 330 1.09 -35.28 20.35
CA SER A 330 0.61 -36.49 21.03
C SER A 330 -0.49 -37.17 20.21
N PRO A 331 -0.71 -38.49 20.38
CA PRO A 331 -1.84 -39.18 19.78
C PRO A 331 -3.18 -38.81 20.44
N LEU A 332 -4.26 -38.79 19.65
CA LEU A 332 -5.64 -38.63 20.13
C LEU A 332 -6.39 -39.96 19.97
N TYR A 333 -6.52 -40.71 21.06
CA TYR A 333 -7.29 -41.96 21.12
C TYR A 333 -8.79 -41.73 20.89
N ALA A 334 -9.52 -42.76 20.44
CA ALA A 334 -10.98 -42.73 20.38
C ALA A 334 -11.61 -42.47 21.76
N ALA A 335 -12.71 -41.72 21.79
CA ALA A 335 -13.54 -41.54 22.97
C ALA A 335 -15.02 -41.54 22.59
N ARG A 336 -15.92 -41.66 23.56
CA ARG A 336 -17.35 -41.79 23.28
C ARG A 336 -17.96 -40.46 22.81
N SER A 337 -18.47 -40.41 21.58
CA SER A 337 -19.24 -39.27 21.06
C SER A 337 -20.46 -38.97 21.97
N GLY A 338 -20.82 -37.68 22.06
CA GLY A 338 -21.84 -37.18 22.98
C GLY A 338 -21.41 -37.12 24.45
N VAL A 339 -20.15 -37.40 24.78
CA VAL A 339 -19.59 -37.31 26.14
C VAL A 339 -18.32 -36.45 26.12
N LEU A 340 -18.09 -35.67 27.18
CA LEU A 340 -16.88 -34.88 27.34
C LEU A 340 -15.66 -35.80 27.58
N ASP A 341 -14.75 -35.82 26.62
CA ASP A 341 -13.48 -36.53 26.67
C ASP A 341 -12.49 -35.79 27.59
N ALA A 342 -12.30 -36.39 28.77
CA ALA A 342 -11.34 -36.02 29.79
C ALA A 342 -10.06 -36.88 29.76
N GLY A 343 -9.77 -37.55 28.64
CA GLY A 343 -8.52 -38.27 28.41
C GLY A 343 -7.29 -37.36 28.27
N PRO A 344 -6.10 -37.92 27.98
CA PRO A 344 -4.83 -37.21 27.92
C PRO A 344 -4.83 -35.90 27.11
N VAL A 345 -3.86 -35.01 27.36
CA VAL A 345 -3.72 -33.77 26.59
C VAL A 345 -3.44 -34.07 25.12
N LEU A 346 -4.18 -33.39 24.22
CA LEU A 346 -3.81 -33.34 22.82
C LEU A 346 -2.85 -32.17 22.62
N GLU A 347 -1.60 -32.45 22.31
CA GLU A 347 -0.63 -31.42 21.97
C GLU A 347 -0.69 -31.13 20.47
N VAL A 348 -0.88 -29.86 20.12
CA VAL A 348 -0.96 -29.38 18.74
C VAL A 348 0.06 -28.26 18.54
N LYS A 349 0.88 -28.38 17.50
CA LYS A 349 1.75 -27.29 17.03
C LYS A 349 1.17 -26.65 15.77
N LEU A 350 0.76 -25.40 15.88
CA LEU A 350 0.27 -24.57 14.79
C LEU A 350 1.40 -24.10 13.87
N THR A 351 1.04 -23.82 12.61
CA THR A 351 1.85 -23.04 11.66
C THR A 351 1.67 -21.54 11.90
N SER A 352 0.48 -21.10 12.31
CA SER A 352 0.15 -19.69 12.55
C SER A 352 -1.16 -19.52 13.33
N GLY A 353 -1.30 -18.40 14.03
CA GLY A 353 -2.50 -18.03 14.78
C GLY A 353 -2.45 -18.46 16.24
N SER A 354 -3.58 -18.34 16.93
CA SER A 354 -3.77 -18.66 18.34
C SER A 354 -5.00 -19.54 18.56
N LEU A 355 -5.00 -20.30 19.66
CA LEU A 355 -6.17 -21.01 20.18
C LEU A 355 -6.53 -20.43 21.55
N GLU A 356 -7.82 -20.41 21.86
CA GLU A 356 -8.36 -19.80 23.08
C GLU A 356 -9.24 -20.81 23.83
N SER A 357 -9.39 -20.63 25.14
CA SER A 357 -10.25 -21.47 25.98
C SER A 357 -11.66 -20.89 26.03
N VAL A 358 -12.68 -21.74 25.96
CA VAL A 358 -14.10 -21.35 25.98
C VAL A 358 -14.80 -21.86 27.23
N SER A 359 -15.92 -21.24 27.60
CA SER A 359 -16.78 -21.78 28.66
C SER A 359 -17.43 -23.10 28.19
N LYS A 360 -17.90 -23.91 29.14
CA LYS A 360 -18.57 -25.19 28.82
C LYS A 360 -19.88 -24.95 28.05
N GLU A 361 -20.56 -23.84 28.32
CA GLU A 361 -21.79 -23.41 27.67
C GLU A 361 -21.50 -23.00 26.22
N ALA A 362 -20.44 -22.24 25.99
CA ALA A 362 -19.98 -21.90 24.64
C ALA A 362 -19.55 -23.14 23.85
N LEU A 363 -18.86 -24.10 24.48
CA LEU A 363 -18.52 -25.39 23.89
C LEU A 363 -19.78 -26.15 23.44
N LEU A 364 -20.78 -26.27 24.32
CA LEU A 364 -22.05 -26.94 23.99
C LEU A 364 -22.86 -26.21 22.90
N ASN A 365 -22.64 -24.91 22.72
CA ASN A 365 -23.18 -24.09 21.63
C ASN A 365 -22.32 -24.11 20.34
N GLY A 366 -21.39 -25.07 20.19
CA GLY A 366 -20.61 -25.26 18.96
C GLY A 366 -19.25 -24.54 18.89
N ALA A 367 -18.82 -23.83 19.94
CA ALA A 367 -17.52 -23.13 19.93
C ALA A 367 -16.31 -24.10 19.87
N ASN A 368 -15.15 -23.57 19.44
CA ASN A 368 -13.89 -24.32 19.30
C ASN A 368 -13.96 -25.59 18.43
N LEU A 369 -14.84 -25.62 17.41
CA LEU A 369 -14.88 -26.68 16.42
C LEU A 369 -13.58 -26.73 15.59
N ALA A 370 -13.05 -27.94 15.42
CA ALA A 370 -11.84 -28.24 14.66
C ALA A 370 -11.96 -29.58 13.93
N ALA A 371 -11.26 -29.72 12.81
CA ALA A 371 -11.08 -30.97 12.10
C ALA A 371 -9.72 -31.60 12.47
N ILE A 372 -9.69 -32.91 12.66
CA ILE A 372 -8.48 -33.73 12.75
C ILE A 372 -8.54 -34.84 11.70
N GLY A 373 -7.42 -35.10 11.02
CA GLY A 373 -7.36 -36.07 9.93
C GLY A 373 -5.93 -36.51 9.60
N ASP A 374 -5.80 -37.39 8.62
CA ASP A 374 -4.50 -37.83 8.07
C ASP A 374 -3.92 -36.85 7.02
N GLY A 375 -4.74 -35.93 6.51
CA GLY A 375 -4.37 -34.96 5.46
C GLY A 375 -4.87 -35.35 4.05
N SER A 376 -5.56 -36.48 3.91
CA SER A 376 -6.38 -36.77 2.72
C SER A 376 -7.64 -35.89 2.67
N ALA A 377 -8.36 -35.91 1.55
CA ALA A 377 -9.58 -35.12 1.39
C ALA A 377 -10.74 -35.62 2.27
N ASP A 378 -10.94 -36.94 2.35
CA ASP A 378 -12.21 -37.52 2.84
C ASP A 378 -12.16 -38.08 4.27
N ASN A 379 -10.97 -38.18 4.90
CA ASN A 379 -10.78 -38.80 6.21
C ASN A 379 -10.60 -37.78 7.36
N TRP A 380 -11.71 -37.18 7.80
CA TRP A 380 -11.74 -36.16 8.85
C TRP A 380 -12.73 -36.49 9.98
N GLU A 381 -12.28 -36.39 11.23
CA GLU A 381 -13.14 -36.27 12.40
C GLU A 381 -13.29 -34.79 12.78
N LEU A 382 -14.52 -34.35 13.03
CA LEU A 382 -14.80 -33.07 13.67
C LEU A 382 -14.89 -33.24 15.18
N PHE A 383 -14.18 -32.38 15.91
CA PHE A 383 -14.16 -32.36 17.36
C PHE A 383 -14.10 -30.92 17.90
N GLN A 384 -14.42 -30.74 19.17
CA GLN A 384 -14.29 -29.46 19.87
C GLN A 384 -13.38 -29.60 21.09
N PHE A 385 -12.88 -28.49 21.63
CA PHE A 385 -12.04 -28.46 22.83
C PHE A 385 -12.39 -27.28 23.75
N GLN A 386 -12.51 -27.52 25.06
CA GLN A 386 -12.86 -26.50 26.05
C GLN A 386 -11.64 -25.65 26.45
N GLU A 387 -10.53 -26.32 26.80
CA GLU A 387 -9.29 -25.65 27.23
C GLU A 387 -8.26 -25.68 26.10
N ALA A 388 -7.59 -24.55 25.87
CA ALA A 388 -6.39 -24.43 25.07
C ALA A 388 -5.31 -23.66 25.85
N GLN A 389 -4.24 -24.37 26.23
CA GLN A 389 -3.13 -23.83 27.02
C GLN A 389 -1.87 -23.74 26.16
N LEU A 390 -1.36 -22.53 25.92
CA LEU A 390 -0.06 -22.33 25.26
C LEU A 390 1.08 -22.82 26.18
N ILE A 391 1.93 -23.70 25.68
CA ILE A 391 3.07 -24.29 26.43
C ILE A 391 4.44 -23.92 25.85
N ALA A 392 4.51 -23.63 24.56
CA ALA A 392 5.70 -23.20 23.82
C ALA A 392 5.26 -22.42 22.57
N PRO A 393 6.15 -21.71 21.84
CA PRO A 393 5.77 -20.95 20.65
C PRO A 393 4.91 -21.77 19.67
N LEU A 394 3.71 -21.24 19.36
CA LEU A 394 2.67 -21.87 18.52
C LEU A 394 2.25 -23.29 18.96
N THR A 395 2.53 -23.72 20.19
CA THR A 395 2.30 -25.10 20.66
C THR A 395 1.38 -25.11 21.86
N TYR A 396 0.27 -25.84 21.75
CA TYR A 396 -0.86 -25.82 22.68
C TYR A 396 -1.21 -27.21 23.20
N TRP A 397 -1.66 -27.30 24.45
CA TRP A 397 -2.38 -28.47 25.00
C TRP A 397 -3.88 -28.23 24.97
N LEU A 398 -4.63 -29.16 24.39
CA LEU A 398 -6.09 -29.13 24.28
C LEU A 398 -6.74 -30.20 25.18
N LYS A 399 -7.75 -29.81 25.97
CA LYS A 399 -8.49 -30.69 26.91
C LYS A 399 -10.00 -30.41 26.87
N GLY A 400 -10.78 -31.31 27.50
CA GLY A 400 -12.23 -31.18 27.62
C GLY A 400 -12.88 -31.23 26.25
N ARG A 401 -12.75 -32.35 25.54
CA ARG A 401 -13.07 -32.44 24.12
C ARG A 401 -14.46 -33.02 23.88
N LEU A 402 -15.14 -32.60 22.83
CA LEU A 402 -16.33 -33.29 22.31
C LEU A 402 -15.95 -33.93 20.97
N ARG A 403 -16.17 -35.24 20.84
CA ARG A 403 -15.61 -36.07 19.76
C ARG A 403 -16.69 -36.52 18.77
N GLY A 404 -16.30 -36.84 17.54
CA GLY A 404 -17.21 -37.33 16.51
C GLY A 404 -18.43 -36.43 16.27
N GLN A 405 -18.22 -35.12 16.17
CA GLN A 405 -19.28 -34.13 15.94
C GLN A 405 -19.83 -34.20 14.51
N ALA A 406 -21.04 -33.68 14.28
CA ALA A 406 -21.70 -33.69 12.97
C ALA A 406 -21.68 -35.07 12.25
N GLY A 407 -21.86 -36.16 13.00
CA GLY A 407 -21.87 -37.51 12.43
C GLY A 407 -20.50 -38.10 12.05
N SER A 408 -19.40 -37.38 12.31
CA SER A 408 -18.05 -37.89 12.07
C SER A 408 -17.62 -38.97 13.07
N ASP A 409 -18.47 -39.33 14.04
CA ASP A 409 -18.28 -40.50 14.93
C ASP A 409 -18.07 -41.81 14.17
N GLY A 410 -18.61 -41.93 12.95
CA GLY A 410 -18.40 -43.08 12.07
C GLY A 410 -17.04 -43.12 11.34
N LEU A 411 -16.23 -42.05 11.41
CA LEU A 411 -14.87 -42.01 10.84
C LEU A 411 -13.76 -42.05 11.89
N MET A 412 -14.09 -41.84 13.18
CA MET A 412 -13.11 -41.78 14.26
C MET A 412 -12.34 -43.10 14.41
N PRO A 413 -11.01 -43.14 14.14
CA PRO A 413 -10.19 -44.33 14.33
C PRO A 413 -9.91 -44.57 15.82
N GLU A 414 -9.43 -45.77 16.17
CA GLU A 414 -9.00 -46.10 17.54
C GLU A 414 -7.94 -45.11 18.08
N VAL A 415 -7.10 -44.57 17.19
CA VAL A 415 -6.16 -43.49 17.49
C VAL A 415 -5.85 -42.65 16.26
N TRP A 416 -5.90 -41.33 16.39
CA TRP A 416 -5.18 -40.42 15.49
C TRP A 416 -3.73 -40.32 15.98
N PRO A 417 -2.72 -40.64 15.15
CA PRO A 417 -1.33 -40.62 15.58
C PRO A 417 -0.80 -39.19 15.81
N ALA A 418 0.37 -39.09 16.45
CA ALA A 418 1.15 -37.87 16.39
C ALA A 418 1.58 -37.59 14.94
N GLY A 419 1.38 -36.36 14.46
CA GLY A 419 1.57 -35.96 13.07
C GLY A 419 0.28 -35.77 12.27
N SER A 420 -0.89 -36.17 12.78
CA SER A 420 -2.19 -35.85 12.18
C SER A 420 -2.37 -34.34 11.97
N SER A 421 -3.07 -33.99 10.90
CA SER A 421 -3.41 -32.61 10.56
C SER A 421 -4.48 -32.08 11.51
N PHE A 422 -4.35 -30.83 11.94
CA PHE A 422 -5.35 -30.09 12.73
C PHE A 422 -5.74 -28.82 11.98
N VAL A 423 -7.03 -28.52 11.90
CA VAL A 423 -7.58 -27.29 11.29
C VAL A 423 -8.69 -26.73 12.17
N LEU A 424 -8.64 -25.46 12.55
CA LEU A 424 -9.72 -24.80 13.30
C LEU A 424 -10.83 -24.34 12.35
N MET A 425 -12.08 -24.76 12.61
CA MET A 425 -13.25 -24.45 11.78
C MET A 425 -13.90 -23.12 12.20
N ASN A 426 -13.12 -22.05 12.20
CA ASN A 426 -13.54 -20.71 12.62
C ASN A 426 -14.18 -19.86 11.49
N GLY A 427 -14.65 -20.49 10.40
CA GLY A 427 -15.17 -19.80 9.20
C GLY A 427 -14.10 -19.25 8.25
N THR A 428 -12.80 -19.40 8.56
CA THR A 428 -11.71 -19.10 7.62
C THR A 428 -11.52 -20.20 6.57
N PRO A 429 -11.60 -21.51 6.90
CA PRO A 429 -11.84 -22.54 5.89
C PRO A 429 -13.23 -22.34 5.30
N GLN A 430 -13.34 -22.32 3.97
CA GLN A 430 -14.60 -22.09 3.26
C GLN A 430 -14.80 -23.12 2.14
N GLN A 431 -16.05 -23.37 1.75
CA GLN A 431 -16.35 -24.30 0.66
C GLN A 431 -15.89 -23.74 -0.68
N VAL A 432 -15.26 -24.60 -1.49
CA VAL A 432 -14.96 -24.30 -2.89
C VAL A 432 -16.12 -24.71 -3.80
N GLU A 433 -16.37 -23.95 -4.87
CA GLU A 433 -17.45 -24.31 -5.79
C GLU A 433 -17.12 -25.64 -6.49
N LEU A 434 -17.98 -26.64 -6.26
CA LEU A 434 -17.98 -27.93 -6.95
C LEU A 434 -19.40 -28.21 -7.44
N SER A 435 -19.54 -28.67 -8.68
CA SER A 435 -20.85 -29.05 -9.23
C SER A 435 -21.19 -30.50 -8.83
N PRO A 436 -22.46 -30.86 -8.52
CA PRO A 436 -22.83 -32.21 -8.10
C PRO A 436 -22.36 -33.34 -9.03
N HIS A 437 -22.27 -33.06 -10.35
CA HIS A 437 -21.82 -34.02 -11.36
C HIS A 437 -20.32 -34.33 -11.32
N LEU A 438 -19.52 -33.58 -10.56
CA LEU A 438 -18.08 -33.77 -10.37
C LEU A 438 -17.73 -34.55 -9.10
N ARG A 439 -18.72 -34.98 -8.31
CA ARG A 439 -18.53 -35.88 -7.17
C ARG A 439 -17.87 -37.19 -7.65
N ARG A 440 -16.79 -37.62 -6.99
CA ARG A 440 -15.90 -38.73 -7.38
C ARG A 440 -15.17 -38.55 -8.73
N VAL A 441 -15.21 -37.37 -9.35
CA VAL A 441 -14.44 -37.07 -10.56
C VAL A 441 -13.18 -36.31 -10.16
N ALA A 442 -12.01 -36.79 -10.59
CA ALA A 442 -10.75 -36.09 -10.36
C ALA A 442 -10.76 -34.72 -11.05
N GLN A 443 -10.41 -33.67 -10.31
CA GLN A 443 -10.24 -32.30 -10.78
C GLN A 443 -8.83 -31.82 -10.46
N ASN A 444 -8.28 -30.98 -11.34
CA ASN A 444 -6.98 -30.35 -11.16
C ASN A 444 -7.17 -29.01 -10.46
N TYR A 445 -6.36 -28.76 -9.44
CA TYR A 445 -6.37 -27.50 -8.69
C TYR A 445 -4.99 -26.87 -8.72
N ARG A 446 -4.93 -25.56 -8.95
CA ARG A 446 -3.71 -24.75 -8.78
C ARG A 446 -3.98 -23.64 -7.76
N ILE A 447 -3.16 -23.60 -6.71
CA ILE A 447 -3.40 -22.77 -5.53
C ILE A 447 -2.13 -21.99 -5.18
N GLY A 448 -2.22 -20.65 -5.18
CA GLY A 448 -1.05 -19.77 -5.03
C GLY A 448 -1.41 -18.30 -4.87
N PRO A 449 -0.41 -17.40 -4.77
CA PRO A 449 -0.61 -15.96 -4.54
C PRO A 449 -1.55 -15.31 -5.57
N ALA A 450 -2.67 -14.75 -5.13
CA ALA A 450 -3.71 -14.19 -6.03
C ALA A 450 -3.24 -13.00 -6.89
N ARG A 451 -2.07 -12.41 -6.55
CA ARG A 451 -1.41 -11.33 -7.30
C ARG A 451 -0.40 -11.85 -8.34
N ARG A 452 -0.34 -13.16 -8.58
CA ARG A 452 0.54 -13.83 -9.55
C ARG A 452 -0.26 -14.70 -10.53
N PRO A 453 0.20 -14.85 -11.78
CA PRO A 453 -0.47 -15.71 -12.77
C PRO A 453 -0.33 -17.19 -12.38
N VAL A 454 -1.25 -18.04 -12.88
CA VAL A 454 -1.44 -19.44 -12.46
C VAL A 454 -0.32 -20.41 -12.89
N ASP A 455 0.65 -19.91 -13.65
CA ASP A 455 1.89 -20.56 -14.07
C ASP A 455 3.13 -20.14 -13.25
N ASP A 456 3.00 -19.17 -12.35
CA ASP A 456 4.06 -18.76 -11.42
C ASP A 456 4.49 -19.94 -10.51
N PRO A 457 5.80 -20.21 -10.31
CA PRO A 457 6.29 -21.33 -9.50
C PRO A 457 5.83 -21.37 -8.03
N SER A 458 5.20 -20.32 -7.53
CA SER A 458 4.55 -20.30 -6.20
C SER A 458 3.17 -20.98 -6.16
N TYR A 459 2.60 -21.39 -7.29
CA TYR A 459 1.36 -22.18 -7.34
C TYR A 459 1.62 -23.67 -7.09
N VAL A 460 0.94 -24.24 -6.09
CA VAL A 460 0.90 -25.68 -5.84
C VAL A 460 -0.17 -26.32 -6.73
N HIS A 461 0.19 -27.35 -7.49
CA HIS A 461 -0.75 -28.22 -8.20
C HIS A 461 -1.17 -29.40 -7.31
N GLN A 462 -2.47 -29.70 -7.27
CA GLN A 462 -3.03 -30.90 -6.68
C GLN A 462 -4.08 -31.51 -7.63
N VAL A 463 -4.25 -32.83 -7.56
CA VAL A 463 -5.37 -33.53 -8.19
C VAL A 463 -6.20 -34.14 -7.08
N GLN A 464 -7.49 -33.80 -7.03
CA GLN A 464 -8.40 -34.21 -5.95
C GLN A 464 -9.73 -34.70 -6.53
N ALA A 465 -10.36 -35.65 -5.86
CA ALA A 465 -11.75 -36.05 -6.07
C ALA A 465 -12.42 -36.11 -4.68
N PHE A 466 -13.72 -35.85 -4.62
CA PHE A 466 -14.46 -35.71 -3.36
C PHE A 466 -15.68 -36.62 -3.34
N ASP A 467 -15.91 -37.29 -2.21
CA ASP A 467 -16.96 -38.28 -2.04
C ASP A 467 -18.36 -37.66 -1.81
N GLY A 468 -18.40 -36.39 -1.39
CA GLY A 468 -19.57 -35.64 -0.97
C GLY A 468 -20.02 -36.02 0.45
N ASN A 469 -19.13 -35.93 1.44
CA ASN A 469 -19.37 -36.41 2.81
C ASN A 469 -20.54 -35.71 3.52
N GLY A 470 -20.88 -34.46 3.15
CA GLY A 470 -22.09 -33.78 3.63
C GLY A 470 -23.41 -34.40 3.17
N LEU A 471 -23.41 -35.22 2.11
CA LEU A 471 -24.54 -36.05 1.68
C LEU A 471 -24.62 -37.41 2.41
N ARG A 472 -23.62 -37.78 3.22
CA ARG A 472 -23.56 -39.10 3.85
C ARG A 472 -24.53 -39.18 5.05
N PRO A 473 -25.46 -40.14 5.09
CA PRO A 473 -26.30 -40.37 6.26
C PRO A 473 -25.49 -40.63 7.53
N PHE A 474 -25.99 -40.18 8.68
CA PHE A 474 -25.35 -40.46 9.97
C PHE A 474 -25.52 -41.93 10.38
N SER A 475 -24.58 -42.43 11.18
CA SER A 475 -24.65 -43.80 11.73
C SER A 475 -25.93 -43.99 12.57
N PRO A 476 -26.68 -45.09 12.43
CA PRO A 476 -27.88 -45.32 13.23
C PRO A 476 -27.52 -45.60 14.70
N CYS A 477 -28.28 -45.04 15.63
CA CYS A 477 -28.03 -45.21 17.06
C CYS A 477 -28.92 -46.31 17.68
N HIS A 478 -28.58 -46.72 18.91
CA HIS A 478 -29.32 -47.72 19.69
C HIS A 478 -29.58 -49.06 18.98
N LEU A 479 -28.66 -49.52 18.11
CA LEU A 479 -28.73 -50.83 17.46
C LEU A 479 -28.88 -51.95 18.51
N ARG A 480 -29.90 -52.79 18.34
CA ARG A 480 -30.17 -54.00 19.12
C ARG A 480 -30.43 -55.15 18.16
N ALA A 481 -29.77 -56.28 18.38
CA ALA A 481 -30.09 -57.55 17.77
C ALA A 481 -30.79 -58.44 18.81
N LYS A 482 -31.81 -59.19 18.39
CA LYS A 482 -32.47 -60.21 19.22
C LYS A 482 -32.76 -61.44 18.37
N THR A 483 -32.25 -62.60 18.78
CA THR A 483 -32.68 -63.88 18.22
C THR A 483 -34.11 -64.18 18.62
N GLU A 484 -34.97 -64.50 17.66
CA GLU A 484 -36.35 -64.89 17.87
C GLU A 484 -36.48 -66.42 18.02
N PRO A 485 -37.60 -66.95 18.56
CA PRO A 485 -37.76 -68.39 18.78
C PRO A 485 -37.71 -69.26 17.51
N THR A 486 -37.82 -68.64 16.33
CA THR A 486 -37.64 -69.27 15.01
C THR A 486 -36.18 -69.49 14.62
N GLY A 487 -35.24 -68.81 15.28
CA GLY A 487 -33.82 -68.74 14.91
C GLY A 487 -33.44 -67.46 14.15
N ASP A 488 -34.41 -66.68 13.67
CA ASP A 488 -34.16 -65.41 12.98
C ASP A 488 -33.54 -64.35 13.92
N ILE A 489 -32.79 -63.40 13.38
CA ILE A 489 -32.21 -62.28 14.15
C ILE A 489 -32.94 -60.99 13.78
N ALA A 490 -33.81 -60.52 14.67
CA ALA A 490 -34.48 -59.23 14.55
C ALA A 490 -33.54 -58.09 14.95
N PHE A 491 -33.22 -57.22 14.00
CA PHE A 491 -32.47 -55.98 14.24
C PHE A 491 -33.43 -54.79 14.43
N ARG A 492 -33.11 -53.89 15.36
CA ARG A 492 -33.82 -52.61 15.57
C ARG A 492 -32.81 -51.52 15.89
N TRP A 493 -33.02 -50.32 15.40
CA TRP A 493 -32.19 -49.14 15.63
C TRP A 493 -33.05 -47.87 15.59
N VAL A 494 -32.44 -46.71 15.87
CA VAL A 494 -33.05 -45.39 15.73
C VAL A 494 -32.26 -44.61 14.68
N ARG A 495 -32.95 -43.89 13.79
CA ARG A 495 -32.34 -43.05 12.74
C ARG A 495 -31.78 -41.77 13.35
N ARG A 496 -30.63 -41.31 12.85
CA ARG A 496 -30.07 -39.97 13.12
C ARG A 496 -30.16 -39.15 11.84
N THR A 497 -30.87 -38.02 11.87
CA THR A 497 -30.85 -37.04 10.77
C THR A 497 -29.62 -36.13 10.87
N ARG A 498 -29.28 -35.49 9.75
CA ARG A 498 -28.26 -34.43 9.62
C ARG A 498 -28.84 -33.01 9.56
N ILE A 499 -30.17 -32.88 9.45
CA ILE A 499 -30.91 -31.61 9.32
C ILE A 499 -32.09 -31.63 10.31
N ASP A 500 -32.28 -30.52 11.05
CA ASP A 500 -33.38 -30.27 11.99
C ASP A 500 -33.64 -31.38 13.03
N GLY A 501 -32.57 -32.07 13.46
CA GLY A 501 -32.64 -33.22 14.37
C GLY A 501 -32.87 -32.90 15.85
N ASP A 502 -32.65 -31.65 16.26
CA ASP A 502 -32.73 -31.21 17.67
C ASP A 502 -34.11 -30.66 18.06
N ALA A 503 -35.11 -30.77 17.17
CA ALA A 503 -36.47 -30.31 17.43
C ALA A 503 -37.23 -31.26 18.38
N TRP A 504 -37.72 -30.73 19.51
CA TRP A 504 -38.44 -31.49 20.55
C TRP A 504 -39.95 -31.63 20.28
N GLU A 505 -40.42 -31.24 19.09
CA GLU A 505 -41.85 -31.12 18.76
C GLU A 505 -42.50 -32.45 18.33
N GLY A 506 -41.70 -33.41 17.86
CA GLY A 506 -42.17 -34.68 17.28
C GLY A 506 -41.52 -35.93 17.89
N PRO A 507 -42.15 -37.11 17.76
CA PRO A 507 -41.60 -38.38 18.23
C PRO A 507 -40.54 -38.99 17.30
N GLU A 508 -40.45 -38.50 16.06
CA GLU A 508 -39.45 -38.88 15.07
C GLU A 508 -38.78 -37.61 14.50
N VAL A 509 -37.47 -37.70 14.23
CA VAL A 509 -36.72 -36.62 13.59
C VAL A 509 -37.07 -36.48 12.10
N PRO A 510 -36.93 -35.30 11.48
CA PRO A 510 -37.16 -35.11 10.04
C PRO A 510 -36.39 -36.10 9.16
N LEU A 511 -36.92 -36.41 7.98
CA LEU A 511 -36.14 -37.10 6.93
C LEU A 511 -35.21 -36.06 6.29
N GLY A 512 -33.90 -36.32 6.35
CA GLY A 512 -32.87 -35.43 5.83
C GLY A 512 -31.88 -36.14 4.92
N GLU A 513 -32.14 -37.39 4.53
CA GLU A 513 -31.20 -38.30 3.87
C GLU A 513 -31.44 -38.47 2.35
N GLU A 514 -32.20 -37.57 1.72
CA GLU A 514 -32.33 -37.43 0.25
C GLU A 514 -31.12 -36.71 -0.40
#